data_AF-A0A2R6EKW9-F1
#
_entry.id   AF-A0A2R6EKW9-F1
#
_cell.length_a   1.000
_cell.length_b   1.000
_cell.length_c   1.000
_cell.angle_alpha   90.00
_cell.angle_beta   90.00
_cell.angle_gamma   90.00
#
_symmetry.space_group_name_H-M   'P 1'
#
loop_
_entity.id
_entity.type
_entity.pdbx_description
1 polymer ?
#
loop_
_entity_poly.entity_id
_entity_poly.type
_entity_poly.pdbx_seq_one_letter_code
_entity_poly.pdbx_strand_id
1 'polypeptide(L)'
;MKTRHFLLVFVGICLVFAGIVTAIGAYEYEVKKVDTVDGQAPELEEFIDYERLDGQQKEIVDRALAGEAVAVREADDLPGHREKQGKLGVAKDGTYHILTRRMFFNWRTDFGLASLALWAAGLAAISEGVRRSQFSHRPFYWVRV
;
A
#
# COMPACT_ATOMS: atom_id res chain seq x y z
N MET A 1 7.39 0.59 -41.48
CA MET A 1 7.00 -0.42 -40.46
C MET A 1 7.69 -0.26 -39.10
N LYS A 2 8.94 0.24 -38.99
CA LYS A 2 9.66 0.40 -37.70
C LYS A 2 8.97 1.31 -36.66
N THR A 3 8.27 2.35 -37.09
CA THR A 3 7.66 3.36 -36.20
C THR A 3 6.53 2.81 -35.32
N ARG A 4 5.72 1.85 -35.81
CA ARG A 4 4.57 1.33 -35.05
C ARG A 4 4.98 0.40 -33.90
N HIS A 5 6.07 -0.35 -34.06
CA HIS A 5 6.60 -1.24 -33.01
C HIS A 5 7.24 -0.43 -31.89
N PHE A 6 8.02 0.59 -32.25
CA PHE A 6 8.58 1.54 -31.30
C PHE A 6 7.49 2.25 -30.49
N LEU A 7 6.40 2.66 -31.14
CA LEU A 7 5.27 3.32 -30.49
C LEU A 7 4.57 2.40 -29.48
N LEU A 8 4.40 1.11 -29.78
CA LEU A 8 3.86 0.12 -28.84
C LEU A 8 4.74 -0.07 -27.60
N VAL A 9 6.05 -0.18 -27.79
CA VAL A 9 7.00 -0.30 -26.66
C VAL A 9 6.97 0.98 -25.82
N PHE A 10 6.98 2.15 -26.46
CA PHE A 10 6.92 3.43 -25.77
C PHE A 10 5.63 3.59 -24.95
N VAL A 11 4.47 3.30 -25.56
CA VAL A 11 3.18 3.31 -24.85
C VAL A 11 3.19 2.32 -23.69
N GLY A 12 3.74 1.12 -23.89
CA GLY A 12 3.83 0.13 -22.83
C GLY A 12 4.68 0.60 -21.65
N ILE A 13 5.82 1.27 -21.90
CA ILE A 13 6.63 1.90 -20.85
C ILE A 13 5.83 2.98 -20.12
N CYS A 14 5.13 3.86 -20.86
CA CYS A 14 4.28 4.89 -20.23
C CYS A 14 3.19 4.28 -19.35
N LEU A 15 2.57 3.17 -19.75
CA LEU A 15 1.57 2.47 -18.94
C LEU A 15 2.17 1.87 -17.68
N VAL A 16 3.37 1.29 -17.74
CA VAL A 16 4.08 0.80 -16.54
C VAL A 16 4.37 1.96 -15.58
N PHE A 17 4.87 3.10 -16.09
CA PHE A 17 5.09 4.29 -15.25
C PHE A 17 3.80 4.82 -14.63
N ALA A 18 2.72 4.93 -15.41
CA ALA A 18 1.42 5.33 -14.90
C ALA A 18 0.92 4.35 -13.82
N GLY A 19 1.16 3.05 -14.00
CA GLY A 19 0.86 2.02 -13.00
C GLY A 19 1.61 2.23 -11.69
N ILE A 20 2.90 2.58 -11.73
CA ILE A 20 3.71 2.91 -10.55
C ILE A 20 3.13 4.13 -9.82
N VAL A 21 2.86 5.22 -10.54
CA VAL A 21 2.32 6.44 -9.93
C VAL A 21 0.95 6.17 -9.28
N THR A 22 0.10 5.42 -9.98
CA THR A 22 -1.22 5.03 -9.46
C THR A 22 -1.12 4.12 -8.24
N ALA A 23 -0.09 3.27 -8.16
CA ALA A 23 0.15 2.39 -7.02
C ALA A 23 0.33 3.15 -5.71
N ILE A 24 0.89 4.37 -5.76
CA ILE A 24 1.08 5.23 -4.59
C ILE A 24 -0.27 5.51 -3.91
N GLY A 25 -1.32 5.80 -4.70
CA GLY A 25 -2.66 6.06 -4.16
C GLY A 25 -3.40 4.83 -3.66
N ALA A 26 -2.83 3.64 -3.82
CA ALA A 26 -3.39 2.38 -3.32
C ALA A 26 -2.74 1.92 -2.00
N TYR A 27 -1.72 2.63 -1.51
CA TYR A 27 -1.16 2.35 -0.20
C TYR A 27 -2.09 2.91 0.88
N GLU A 28 -2.39 2.05 1.86
CA GLU A 28 -3.14 2.39 3.06
C GLU A 28 -2.31 1.98 4.28
N TYR A 29 -2.62 2.56 5.43
CA TYR A 29 -1.96 2.26 6.69
C TYR A 29 -2.85 1.35 7.55
N GLU A 30 -2.29 0.26 8.04
CA GLU A 30 -2.94 -0.66 8.97
C GLU A 30 -2.46 -0.37 10.40
N VAL A 31 -3.42 -0.23 11.32
CA VAL A 31 -3.19 -0.16 12.77
C VAL A 31 -3.76 -1.41 13.42
N LYS A 32 -2.92 -2.14 14.16
CA LYS A 32 -3.31 -3.37 14.85
C LYS A 32 -2.65 -3.50 16.21
N LYS A 33 -3.39 -4.01 17.21
CA LYS A 33 -2.83 -4.37 18.52
C LYS A 33 -1.91 -5.58 18.39
N VAL A 34 -0.71 -5.45 18.93
CA VAL A 34 0.30 -6.50 19.00
C VAL A 34 0.38 -7.09 20.39
N ASP A 35 0.45 -6.23 21.41
CA ASP A 35 0.71 -6.68 22.77
C ASP A 35 0.15 -5.71 23.83
N THR A 36 0.18 -6.11 25.10
CA THR A 36 -0.18 -5.29 26.25
C THR A 36 0.79 -5.55 27.39
N VAL A 37 1.35 -4.48 27.94
CA VAL A 37 2.33 -4.54 29.03
C VAL A 37 1.78 -3.76 30.22
N ASP A 38 1.70 -4.43 31.36
CA ASP A 38 1.28 -3.83 32.62
C ASP A 38 2.49 -3.38 33.45
N GLY A 39 2.39 -2.20 34.07
CA GLY A 39 3.32 -1.72 35.09
C GLY A 39 4.67 -1.18 34.62
N GLN A 40 5.18 -1.58 33.45
CA GLN A 40 6.45 -1.06 32.93
C GLN A 40 6.32 -0.66 31.45
N ALA A 41 6.77 0.55 31.12
CA ALA A 41 6.79 1.03 29.76
C ALA A 41 7.73 0.14 28.91
N PRO A 42 7.26 -0.47 27.81
CA PRO A 42 8.12 -1.26 26.93
C PRO A 42 9.22 -0.38 26.30
N GLU A 43 10.32 -0.97 25.83
CA GLU A 43 11.31 -0.20 25.03
C GLU A 43 10.75 0.02 23.62
N LEU A 44 10.03 1.12 23.43
CA LEU A 44 9.52 1.58 22.14
C LEU A 44 10.07 2.95 21.80
N GLU A 45 10.26 3.19 20.50
CA GLU A 45 10.74 4.48 19.96
C GLU A 45 9.74 5.62 20.12
N GLU A 46 8.49 5.30 20.43
CA GLU A 46 7.42 6.26 20.58
C GLU A 46 6.34 5.79 21.56
N PHE A 47 6.01 6.70 22.48
CA PHE A 47 4.91 6.58 23.43
C PHE A 47 4.01 7.80 23.33
N ILE A 48 2.71 7.56 23.33
CA ILE A 48 1.71 8.63 23.38
C ILE A 48 0.63 8.30 24.41
N ASP A 49 0.22 9.33 25.15
CA ASP A 49 -0.91 9.23 26.06
C ASP A 49 -2.20 9.23 25.26
N TYR A 50 -3.10 8.30 25.55
CA TYR A 50 -4.40 8.20 24.89
C TYR A 50 -5.17 9.54 24.92
N GLU A 51 -5.07 10.28 26.03
CA GLU A 51 -5.77 11.55 26.19
C GLU A 51 -5.28 12.67 25.26
N ARG A 52 -4.09 12.55 24.70
CA ARG A 52 -3.52 13.53 23.76
C ARG A 52 -3.94 13.29 22.31
N LEU A 53 -4.56 12.14 22.03
CA LEU A 53 -5.07 11.81 20.70
C LEU A 53 -6.35 12.61 20.40
N ASP A 54 -6.56 12.91 19.13
CA ASP A 54 -7.83 13.48 18.68
C ASP A 54 -8.96 12.43 18.69
N GLY A 55 -10.20 12.86 18.46
CA GLY A 55 -11.36 11.95 18.53
C GLY A 55 -11.32 10.79 17.52
N GLN A 56 -10.78 11.02 16.33
CA GLN A 56 -10.69 10.02 15.27
C GLN A 56 -9.58 9.00 15.56
N GLN A 57 -8.42 9.48 16.01
CA GLN A 57 -7.31 8.68 16.49
C GLN A 57 -7.71 7.84 17.70
N LYS A 58 -8.49 8.40 18.63
CA LYS A 58 -9.06 7.67 19.77
C LYS A 58 -9.94 6.50 19.30
N GLU A 59 -10.84 6.74 18.34
CA GLU A 59 -11.68 5.69 17.76
C GLU A 59 -10.86 4.57 17.09
N ILE A 60 -9.84 4.94 16.31
CA ILE A 60 -8.94 3.98 15.66
C ILE A 60 -8.21 3.12 16.70
N VAL A 61 -7.69 3.75 17.76
CA VAL A 61 -7.05 3.05 18.87
C VAL A 61 -8.04 2.11 19.55
N ASP A 62 -9.25 2.57 19.90
CA ASP A 62 -10.24 1.74 20.59
C ASP A 62 -10.63 0.50 19.78
N ARG A 63 -10.83 0.65 18.47
CA ARG A 63 -11.08 -0.46 17.55
C ARG A 63 -9.87 -1.41 17.44
N ALA A 64 -8.67 -0.86 17.34
CA ALA A 64 -7.45 -1.66 17.34
C ALA A 64 -7.28 -2.44 18.65
N LEU A 65 -7.62 -1.81 19.79
CA LEU A 65 -7.58 -2.43 21.12
C LEU A 65 -8.61 -3.55 21.29
N ALA A 66 -9.77 -3.42 20.64
CA ALA A 66 -10.80 -4.46 20.52
C ALA A 66 -10.35 -5.65 19.64
N GLY A 67 -9.18 -5.56 19.00
CA GLY A 67 -8.60 -6.62 18.17
C GLY A 67 -8.89 -6.48 16.68
N GLU A 68 -9.52 -5.39 16.25
CA GLU A 68 -9.73 -5.12 14.83
C GLU A 68 -8.45 -4.60 14.18
N ALA A 69 -8.24 -4.94 12.90
CA ALA A 69 -7.26 -4.28 12.07
C ALA A 69 -7.95 -3.10 11.38
N VAL A 70 -7.51 -1.88 11.69
CA VAL A 70 -8.11 -0.66 11.14
C VAL A 70 -7.23 -0.16 10.00
N ALA A 71 -7.80 -0.04 8.81
CA ALA A 71 -7.15 0.57 7.66
C ALA A 71 -7.48 2.06 7.59
N VAL A 72 -6.46 2.88 7.40
CA VAL A 72 -6.52 4.34 7.40
C VAL A 72 -5.79 4.84 6.16
N ARG A 73 -6.37 5.81 5.45
CA ARG A 73 -5.80 6.31 4.19
C ARG A 73 -4.77 7.41 4.39
N GLU A 74 -5.01 8.31 5.34
CA GLU A 74 -4.16 9.47 5.55
C GLU A 74 -3.16 9.22 6.69
N ALA A 75 -1.94 9.71 6.52
CA ALA A 75 -0.92 9.59 7.56
C ALA A 75 -1.23 10.45 8.78
N ASP A 76 -2.00 11.53 8.60
CA ASP A 76 -2.40 12.45 9.68
C ASP A 76 -3.48 11.84 10.60
N ASP A 77 -4.26 10.88 10.08
CA ASP A 77 -5.25 10.11 10.84
C ASP A 77 -4.62 9.03 11.72
N LEU A 78 -3.32 8.74 11.55
CA LEU A 78 -2.63 7.74 12.36
C LEU A 78 -2.40 8.27 13.78
N PRO A 79 -2.62 7.44 14.81
CA PRO A 79 -2.23 7.81 16.15
C PRO A 79 -0.70 7.98 16.22
N GLY A 80 -0.24 9.07 16.84
CA GLY A 80 1.18 9.38 17.02
C GLY A 80 1.78 10.32 15.95
N HIS A 81 3.10 10.44 15.95
CA HIS A 81 3.81 11.26 14.98
C HIS A 81 3.82 10.58 13.61
N ARG A 82 3.38 11.31 12.57
CA ARG A 82 3.31 10.87 11.17
C ARG A 82 4.63 10.33 10.58
N GLU A 83 5.77 10.78 11.11
CA GLU A 83 7.10 10.46 10.58
C GLU A 83 7.63 9.11 11.07
N LYS A 84 7.04 8.57 12.15
CA LYS A 84 7.47 7.31 12.75
C LYS A 84 6.52 6.19 12.34
N GLN A 85 7.04 5.23 11.58
CA GLN A 85 6.34 3.97 11.29
C GLN A 85 6.83 2.87 12.25
N GLY A 86 6.01 1.84 12.47
CA GLY A 86 6.37 0.71 13.33
C GLY A 86 5.54 0.62 14.61
N LYS A 87 6.17 0.20 15.70
CA LYS A 87 5.48 -0.04 16.98
C LYS A 87 5.25 1.27 17.72
N LEU A 88 4.02 1.49 18.15
CA LEU A 88 3.58 2.64 18.95
C LEU A 88 3.07 2.13 20.30
N GLY A 89 3.56 2.71 21.39
CA GLY A 89 2.99 2.51 22.72
C GLY A 89 1.88 3.52 22.98
N VAL A 90 0.69 3.05 23.33
CA VAL A 90 -0.42 3.90 23.78
C VAL A 90 -0.70 3.61 25.24
N ALA A 91 -0.57 4.62 26.10
CA ALA A 91 -0.93 4.53 27.51
C ALA A 91 -2.41 4.84 27.70
N LYS A 92 -3.19 3.88 28.18
CA LYS A 92 -4.63 4.02 28.46
C LYS A 92 -4.95 3.34 29.79
N ASP A 93 -5.64 4.04 30.69
CA ASP A 93 -6.08 3.52 31.99
C ASP A 93 -4.97 2.89 32.86
N GLY A 94 -3.73 3.38 32.72
CA GLY A 94 -2.56 2.85 33.45
C GLY A 94 -1.90 1.61 32.83
N THR A 95 -2.42 1.13 31.70
CA THR A 95 -1.86 0.02 30.93
C THR A 95 -1.21 0.52 29.64
N TYR A 96 -0.08 -0.08 29.25
CA TYR A 96 0.59 0.23 27.99
C TYR A 96 0.18 -0.77 26.91
N HIS A 97 -0.50 -0.29 25.87
CA HIS A 97 -0.86 -1.08 24.71
C HIS A 97 0.11 -0.85 23.57
N ILE A 98 0.60 -1.94 22.97
CA ILE A 98 1.50 -1.86 21.82
C ILE A 98 0.68 -2.04 20.56
N LEU A 99 0.61 -0.99 19.76
CA LEU A 99 0.04 -1.00 18.42
C LEU A 99 1.16 -1.09 17.38
N THR A 100 0.87 -1.69 16.23
CA THR A 100 1.74 -1.68 15.06
C THR A 100 1.07 -0.84 13.97
N ARG A 101 1.84 0.08 13.40
CA ARG A 101 1.51 0.85 12.21
C ARG A 101 2.30 0.31 11.02
N ARG A 102 1.62 -0.18 9.99
CA ARG A 102 2.27 -0.70 8.76
C ARG A 102 1.59 -0.14 7.53
N MET A 103 2.39 0.27 6.56
CA MET A 103 1.87 0.62 5.24
C MET A 103 1.73 -0.66 4.41
N PHE A 104 0.58 -0.87 3.78
CA PHE A 104 0.34 -2.01 2.90
C PHE A 104 -0.34 -1.56 1.62
N PHE A 105 -0.15 -2.34 0.55
CA PHE A 105 -0.79 -2.08 -0.74
C PHE A 105 -2.17 -2.72 -0.78
N ASN A 106 -3.23 -1.90 -0.83
CA ASN A 106 -4.59 -2.37 -0.95
C ASN A 106 -5.03 -2.48 -2.41
N TRP A 107 -4.83 -3.67 -2.98
CA TRP A 107 -5.19 -3.97 -4.38
C TRP A 107 -6.69 -3.87 -4.70
N ARG A 108 -7.56 -3.86 -3.67
CA ARG A 108 -9.02 -3.77 -3.85
C ARG A 108 -9.53 -2.35 -4.05
N THR A 109 -8.69 -1.35 -3.81
CA THR A 109 -9.03 0.05 -4.10
C THR A 109 -9.07 0.27 -5.61
N ASP A 110 -9.81 1.29 -6.05
CA ASP A 110 -9.83 1.68 -7.47
C ASP A 110 -8.42 1.99 -7.99
N PHE A 111 -7.58 2.62 -7.18
CA PHE A 111 -6.17 2.86 -7.48
C PHE A 111 -5.37 1.56 -7.58
N GLY A 112 -5.61 0.60 -6.68
CA GLY A 112 -4.94 -0.71 -6.70
C GLY A 112 -5.29 -1.49 -7.96
N LEU A 113 -6.58 -1.54 -8.32
CA LEU A 113 -7.07 -2.18 -9.54
C LEU A 113 -6.54 -1.49 -10.80
N ALA A 114 -6.60 -0.15 -10.85
CA ALA A 114 -6.09 0.62 -11.97
C ALA A 114 -4.57 0.42 -12.14
N SER A 115 -3.81 0.42 -11.05
CA SER A 115 -2.36 0.13 -11.08
C SER A 115 -2.09 -1.25 -11.69
N LEU A 116 -2.76 -2.29 -11.20
CA LEU A 116 -2.59 -3.65 -11.73
C LEU A 116 -2.96 -3.74 -13.22
N ALA A 117 -4.05 -3.10 -13.64
CA ALA A 117 -4.49 -3.08 -15.03
C ALA A 117 -3.47 -2.38 -15.93
N LEU A 118 -2.92 -1.24 -15.50
CA LEU A 118 -1.90 -0.48 -16.22
C LEU A 118 -0.59 -1.28 -16.36
N TRP A 119 -0.16 -1.96 -15.30
CA TRP A 119 1.00 -2.84 -15.34
C TRP A 119 0.79 -4.00 -16.32
N ALA A 120 -0.35 -4.69 -16.25
CA ALA A 120 -0.67 -5.79 -17.15
C ALA A 120 -0.72 -5.34 -18.62
N ALA A 121 -1.41 -4.24 -18.91
CA ALA A 121 -1.51 -3.67 -20.25
C ALA A 121 -0.14 -3.18 -20.77
N GLY A 122 0.66 -2.56 -19.91
CA GLY A 122 2.00 -2.08 -20.25
C GLY A 122 2.95 -3.21 -20.61
N LEU A 123 3.00 -4.26 -19.79
CA LEU A 123 3.80 -5.46 -20.05
C LEU A 123 3.35 -6.18 -21.34
N ALA A 124 2.04 -6.29 -21.57
CA ALA A 124 1.51 -6.88 -22.79
C ALA A 124 1.90 -6.06 -24.04
N ALA A 125 1.83 -4.73 -23.97
CA ALA A 125 2.21 -3.85 -25.07
C ALA A 125 3.72 -3.89 -25.38
N ILE A 126 4.57 -3.94 -24.35
CA ILE A 126 6.03 -4.12 -24.51
C ILE A 126 6.33 -5.48 -25.15
N SER A 127 5.74 -6.55 -24.60
CA SER A 127 5.92 -7.91 -25.11
C SER A 127 5.52 -8.02 -26.58
N GLU A 128 4.36 -7.48 -26.95
CA GLU A 128 3.89 -7.46 -28.34
C GLU A 128 4.77 -6.57 -29.24
N GLY A 129 5.25 -5.44 -28.72
CA GLY A 129 6.18 -4.55 -29.42
C GLY A 129 7.50 -5.24 -29.77
N VAL A 130 8.09 -5.95 -28.80
CA VAL A 130 9.33 -6.74 -28.98
C VAL A 130 9.07 -7.94 -29.89
N ARG A 131 7.96 -8.65 -29.71
CA ARG A 131 7.58 -9.77 -30.60
C ARG A 131 7.50 -9.32 -32.04
N ARG A 132 6.83 -8.20 -32.32
CA ARG A 132 6.68 -7.70 -33.69
C ARG A 132 7.99 -7.16 -34.27
N SER A 133 8.95 -6.74 -33.45
CA SER A 133 10.27 -6.30 -33.92
C SER A 133 11.20 -7.47 -34.24
N GLN A 134 11.13 -8.58 -33.48
CA GLN A 134 12.01 -9.75 -33.65
C GLN A 134 11.41 -10.89 -34.49
N PHE A 135 10.08 -11.07 -34.48
CA PHE A 135 9.39 -12.21 -35.10
C PHE A 135 8.27 -11.76 -36.06
N SER A 136 8.60 -10.90 -37.03
CA SER A 136 7.58 -10.33 -37.94
C SER A 136 6.84 -11.36 -38.81
N HIS A 137 7.30 -12.61 -38.86
CA HIS A 137 6.81 -13.66 -39.77
C HIS A 137 6.09 -14.85 -39.09
N ARG A 138 5.86 -14.85 -37.77
CA ARG A 138 5.22 -15.99 -37.09
C ARG A 138 4.02 -15.57 -36.21
N PRO A 139 2.81 -16.11 -36.43
CA PRO A 139 1.71 -15.93 -35.49
C PRO A 139 1.99 -16.76 -34.23
N PHE A 140 1.91 -16.13 -33.06
CA PHE A 140 2.00 -16.79 -31.76
C PHE A 140 0.66 -16.62 -31.04
N TYR A 141 0.05 -17.72 -30.62
CA TYR A 141 -1.24 -17.74 -29.95
C TYR A 141 -1.01 -17.81 -28.43
N TRP A 142 -1.44 -16.78 -27.71
CA TRP A 142 -1.30 -16.69 -26.24
C TRP A 142 -2.17 -17.70 -25.49
N VAL A 143 -3.18 -18.25 -26.15
CA VAL A 143 -4.05 -19.29 -25.61
C VAL A 143 -4.18 -20.37 -26.68
N ARG A 144 -3.54 -21.52 -26.45
CA ARG A 144 -4.00 -22.78 -27.03
C ARG A 144 -4.90 -23.41 -25.98
N VAL A 145 -6.21 -23.36 -26.21
CA VAL A 145 -7.13 -24.38 -25.67
C VAL A 145 -7.08 -25.56 -26.62
#